data_AF-D4XW69-F1
#
_entry.id   AF-D4XW69-F1
#
_cell.length_a   1.000
_cell.length_b   1.000
_cell.length_c   1.000
_cell.angle_alpha   90.00
_cell.angle_beta   90.00
_cell.angle_gamma   90.00
#
_symmetry.space_group_name_H-M   'P 1'
#
loop_
_entity.id
_entity.type
_entity.pdbx_description
1 polymer ?
#
loop_
_entity_poly.entity_id
_entity_poly.type
_entity_poly.pdbx_seq_one_letter_code
_entity_poly.pdbx_strand_id
1 'polypeptide(L)'
;MNLEQKVTIFLEATKEITKNNSSVTSYLILAFGICFVLLGIFIFMLYPKQKQKIRKYKEEQLKVFHENNPKKKNYNYESSGLFIPSWERMKFNLPIFLGLTSIIIGVFMIATKILNWV
;
A
#
# COMPACT_ATOMS: atom_id res chain seq x y z
N MET A 1 19.94 20.68 50.60
CA MET A 1 19.96 20.68 49.11
C MET A 1 19.48 22.04 48.64
N ASN A 2 20.36 22.81 48.00
CA ASN A 2 20.06 24.19 47.56
C ASN A 2 19.09 24.20 46.39
N LEU A 3 18.37 25.32 46.22
CA LEU A 3 17.39 25.49 45.14
C LEU A 3 18.02 25.24 43.76
N GLU A 4 19.26 25.68 43.55
CA GLU A 4 20.01 25.45 42.32
C GLU A 4 20.21 23.96 42.01
N GLN A 5 20.50 23.15 43.04
CA GLN A 5 20.66 21.70 42.88
C GLN A 5 19.33 21.01 42.51
N LYS A 6 18.21 21.49 43.03
CA LYS A 6 16.88 20.98 42.64
C LYS A 6 16.56 21.32 41.18
N VAL A 7 16.91 22.52 40.74
CA VAL A 7 16.69 22.97 39.36
C VAL A 7 17.54 22.17 38.38
N THR A 8 18.82 21.91 38.69
CA THR A 8 19.69 21.11 37.81
C THR A 8 19.21 19.67 37.67
N ILE A 9 18.85 19.01 38.77
CA ILE A 9 18.28 17.64 38.75
C ILE A 9 17.01 17.58 37.91
N PHE A 10 16.11 18.58 38.08
CA PHE A 10 14.89 18.65 37.28
C PHE A 10 15.18 18.84 35.79
N LEU A 11 16.10 19.75 35.43
CA LEU A 11 16.49 19.98 34.05
C LEU A 11 17.14 18.74 33.43
N GLU A 12 17.96 18.01 34.17
CA GLU A 12 18.59 16.78 33.70
C GLU A 12 17.56 15.67 33.46
N ALA A 13 16.61 15.49 34.39
CA ALA A 13 15.49 14.55 34.23
C ALA A 13 14.63 14.89 32.99
N THR A 14 14.33 16.17 32.75
CA THR A 14 13.55 16.57 31.56
C THR A 14 14.30 16.32 30.26
N LYS A 15 15.63 16.53 30.24
CA LYS A 15 16.48 16.22 29.07
C LYS A 15 16.49 14.72 28.79
N GLU A 16 16.60 13.89 29.84
CA GLU A 16 16.60 12.44 29.72
C GLU A 16 15.27 11.91 29.17
N ILE A 17 14.14 12.42 29.68
CA ILE A 17 12.80 12.09 29.18
C ILE A 17 12.65 12.48 27.71
N THR A 18 13.08 13.68 27.34
CA THR A 18 12.99 14.17 25.96
C THR A 18 13.84 13.33 25.02
N LYS A 19 15.06 12.97 25.44
CA LYS A 19 15.97 12.10 24.69
C LYS A 19 15.35 10.71 24.50
N ASN A 20 14.80 10.10 25.55
CA ASN A 20 14.15 8.79 25.46
C ASN A 20 12.91 8.80 24.54
N ASN A 21 12.07 9.84 24.65
CA ASN A 21 10.91 9.97 23.76
C ASN A 21 11.33 10.15 22.29
N SER A 22 12.43 10.86 22.02
CA SER A 22 12.94 11.06 20.65
C SER A 22 13.47 9.76 20.02
N SER A 23 14.13 8.90 20.80
CA SER A 23 14.63 7.60 20.33
C SER A 23 13.48 6.63 20.07
N VAL A 24 12.52 6.52 21.01
CA VAL A 24 11.31 5.69 20.85
C VAL A 24 10.53 6.10 19.61
N THR A 25 10.30 7.40 19.40
CA THR A 25 9.61 7.92 18.22
C THR A 25 10.33 7.54 16.93
N SER A 26 11.67 7.53 16.94
CA SER A 26 12.48 7.17 15.77
C SER A 26 12.38 5.68 15.43
N TYR A 27 12.43 4.81 16.45
CA TYR A 27 12.21 3.37 16.26
C TYR A 27 10.80 3.05 15.75
N LEU A 28 9.78 3.74 16.27
CA LEU A 28 8.40 3.57 15.80
C LEU A 28 8.25 3.95 14.33
N ILE A 29 8.83 5.07 13.89
CA ILE A 29 8.74 5.50 12.50
C ILE A 29 9.42 4.49 11.56
N LEU A 30 10.58 3.95 11.95
CA LEU A 30 11.25 2.89 11.19
C LEU A 30 10.39 1.61 11.13
N ALA A 31 9.84 1.18 12.26
CA ALA A 31 8.97 0.01 12.32
C ALA A 31 7.73 0.17 11.43
N PHE A 32 7.05 1.32 11.47
CA PHE A 32 5.94 1.61 10.57
C PHE A 32 6.37 1.64 9.11
N GLY A 33 7.50 2.25 8.78
CA GLY A 33 8.05 2.27 7.43
C GLY A 33 8.26 0.86 6.87
N ILE A 34 8.88 -0.02 7.65
CA ILE A 34 9.08 -1.43 7.28
C ILE A 34 7.74 -2.15 7.10
N CYS A 35 6.79 -1.95 8.02
CA CYS A 35 5.45 -2.52 7.92
C CYS A 35 4.72 -2.10 6.65
N PHE A 36 4.82 -0.82 6.26
CA PHE A 36 4.21 -0.31 5.01
C PHE A 36 4.84 -0.93 3.76
N VAL A 37 6.16 -1.12 3.74
CA VAL A 37 6.84 -1.79 2.64
C VAL A 37 6.39 -3.25 2.53
N LEU A 38 6.39 -3.98 3.65
CA LEU A 38 5.95 -5.38 3.70
C LEU A 38 4.48 -5.53 3.28
N LEU A 39 3.61 -4.62 3.75
CA LEU A 39 2.20 -4.58 3.37
C LEU A 39 2.04 -4.33 1.87
N GLY A 40 2.81 -3.40 1.30
CA GLY A 40 2.80 -3.16 -0.13
C GLY A 40 3.21 -4.39 -0.95
N ILE A 41 4.29 -5.06 -0.56
CA ILE A 41 4.75 -6.33 -1.18
C ILE A 41 3.67 -7.41 -1.07
N PHE A 42 3.04 -7.55 0.09
CA PHE A 42 1.95 -8.51 0.32
C PHE A 42 0.76 -8.24 -0.60
N ILE A 43 0.38 -6.98 -0.80
CA ILE A 43 -0.69 -6.60 -1.74
C ILE A 43 -0.29 -6.98 -3.18
N PHE A 44 0.97 -6.78 -3.58
CA PHE A 44 1.44 -7.19 -4.90
C PHE A 44 1.35 -8.70 -5.12
N MET A 45 1.58 -9.52 -4.09
CA MET A 45 1.38 -10.97 -4.17
C MET A 45 -0.08 -11.38 -4.47
N LEU A 46 -1.06 -10.52 -4.18
CA LEU A 46 -2.47 -10.77 -4.50
C LEU A 46 -2.84 -10.39 -5.94
N TYR A 47 -1.98 -9.68 -6.66
CA TYR A 47 -2.24 -9.22 -8.03
C TYR A 47 -2.49 -10.35 -9.06
N PRO A 48 -1.78 -11.49 -9.04
CA PRO A 48 -2.08 -12.61 -9.94
C PRO A 48 -3.52 -13.11 -9.81
N LYS A 49 -4.09 -13.10 -8.60
CA LYS A 49 -5.50 -13.49 -8.37
C LYS A 49 -6.46 -12.54 -9.06
N GLN A 50 -6.13 -11.24 -9.13
CA GLN A 50 -6.94 -10.22 -9.80
C GLN A 50 -6.91 -10.40 -11.33
N LYS A 51 -5.74 -10.75 -11.90
CA LYS A 51 -5.63 -11.12 -13.33
C LYS A 51 -6.48 -12.33 -13.70
N GLN A 52 -6.66 -13.29 -12.81
CA GLN A 52 -7.57 -14.42 -13.06
C GLN A 52 -9.03 -13.99 -13.03
N LYS A 53 -9.41 -13.12 -12.09
CA LYS A 53 -10.79 -12.60 -11.99
C LYS A 53 -11.21 -11.79 -13.22
N ILE A 54 -10.34 -10.93 -13.74
CA ILE A 54 -10.64 -10.17 -14.97
C ILE A 54 -10.81 -11.09 -16.18
N ARG A 55 -10.04 -12.19 -16.25
CA ARG A 55 -10.21 -13.18 -17.32
C ARG A 55 -11.56 -13.88 -17.24
N LYS A 56 -11.95 -14.33 -16.04
CA LYS A 56 -13.29 -14.92 -15.82
C LYS A 56 -14.41 -13.95 -16.14
N TYR A 57 -14.28 -12.68 -15.75
CA TYR A 57 -15.26 -11.65 -16.09
C TYR A 57 -15.43 -11.48 -17.61
N LYS A 58 -14.32 -11.47 -18.36
CA LYS A 58 -14.37 -11.44 -19.83
C LYS A 58 -15.04 -12.69 -20.41
N GLU A 59 -14.70 -13.87 -19.89
CA GLU A 59 -15.28 -15.15 -20.31
C GLU A 59 -16.80 -15.19 -20.07
N GLU A 60 -17.26 -14.71 -18.92
CA GLU A 60 -18.69 -14.61 -18.57
C GLU A 60 -19.44 -13.64 -19.48
N GLN A 61 -18.88 -12.45 -19.73
CA GLN A 61 -19.47 -11.50 -20.68
C GLN A 61 -19.56 -12.08 -22.09
N LEU A 62 -18.52 -12.79 -22.53
CA LEU A 62 -18.48 -13.42 -23.86
C LEU A 62 -19.52 -14.54 -23.97
N LYS A 63 -19.69 -15.34 -22.92
CA LYS A 63 -20.73 -16.39 -22.86
C LYS A 63 -22.13 -15.79 -23.04
N VAL A 64 -22.45 -14.74 -22.27
CA VAL A 64 -23.74 -14.03 -22.39
C VAL A 64 -23.91 -13.41 -23.78
N PHE A 65 -22.84 -12.89 -24.37
CA PHE A 65 -22.88 -12.36 -25.74
C PHE A 65 -23.24 -13.45 -26.76
N HIS A 66 -22.65 -14.64 -26.66
CA HIS A 66 -22.94 -15.76 -27.56
C HIS A 66 -24.35 -16.33 -27.39
N GLU A 67 -24.87 -16.37 -26.17
CA GLU A 67 -26.25 -16.77 -25.89
C GLU A 67 -27.25 -15.82 -26.58
N ASN A 68 -26.98 -14.52 -26.53
CA ASN A 68 -27.82 -13.50 -27.16
C ASN A 68 -27.58 -13.35 -28.68
N ASN A 69 -26.43 -13.80 -29.19
CA ASN A 69 -26.05 -13.69 -30.60
C ASN A 69 -25.61 -15.05 -31.16
N PRO A 70 -26.55 -16.00 -31.36
CA PRO A 70 -26.23 -17.36 -31.77
C PRO A 70 -25.54 -17.45 -33.15
N LYS A 71 -25.69 -16.43 -34.01
CA LYS A 71 -24.99 -16.31 -35.31
C LYS A 71 -23.52 -15.89 -35.19
N LYS A 72 -23.08 -15.43 -34.01
CA LYS A 72 -21.74 -14.87 -33.74
C LYS A 72 -20.96 -15.72 -32.73
N LYS A 73 -21.07 -17.04 -32.78
CA LYS A 73 -20.39 -17.97 -31.85
C LYS A 73 -18.86 -17.99 -31.96
N ASN A 74 -18.30 -17.59 -33.11
CA ASN A 74 -16.84 -17.58 -33.34
C ASN A 74 -16.18 -16.24 -32.98
N TYR A 75 -16.94 -15.30 -32.40
CA TYR A 75 -16.39 -14.00 -32.03
C TYR A 75 -15.60 -14.12 -30.74
N ASN A 76 -14.41 -13.54 -30.71
CA ASN A 76 -13.61 -13.44 -29.50
C ASN A 76 -14.02 -12.17 -28.74
N TYR A 77 -13.59 -12.04 -27.48
CA TYR A 77 -13.90 -10.87 -26.66
C TYR A 77 -13.52 -9.56 -27.37
N GLU A 78 -12.34 -9.52 -27.99
CA GLU A 78 -11.83 -8.35 -28.71
C GLU A 78 -12.66 -8.01 -29.96
N SER A 79 -13.21 -9.01 -30.67
CA SER A 79 -14.02 -8.79 -31.89
C SER A 79 -15.50 -8.60 -31.62
N SER A 80 -15.97 -8.95 -30.41
CA SER A 80 -17.37 -8.78 -29.98
C SER A 80 -17.74 -7.32 -29.66
N GLY A 81 -16.76 -6.42 -29.55
CA GLY A 81 -16.97 -5.03 -29.13
C GLY A 81 -17.30 -4.89 -27.65
N LEU A 82 -17.21 -5.98 -26.87
CA LEU A 82 -17.36 -5.95 -25.43
C LEU A 82 -16.23 -5.13 -24.79
N PHE A 83 -16.57 -4.37 -23.76
CA PHE A 83 -15.61 -3.60 -22.99
C PHE A 83 -15.78 -3.86 -21.51
N ILE A 84 -14.66 -3.78 -20.79
CA ILE A 84 -14.69 -3.81 -19.33
C ILE A 84 -15.06 -2.40 -18.86
N PRO A 85 -16.13 -2.25 -18.05
CA PRO A 85 -16.51 -0.97 -17.49
C PRO A 85 -15.34 -0.33 -16.71
N SER A 86 -15.24 1.01 -16.75
CA SER A 86 -14.16 1.74 -16.05
C SER A 86 -14.07 1.40 -14.56
N TRP A 87 -15.22 1.19 -13.91
CA TRP A 87 -15.29 0.81 -12.50
C TRP A 87 -14.66 -0.57 -12.22
N GLU A 88 -14.90 -1.56 -13.09
CA GLU A 88 -14.27 -2.88 -12.96
C GLU A 88 -12.77 -2.82 -13.20
N ARG A 89 -12.31 -2.06 -14.21
CA ARG A 89 -10.87 -1.81 -14.43
C ARG A 89 -10.20 -1.19 -13.20
N MET A 90 -10.86 -0.26 -12.53
CA MET A 90 -10.36 0.36 -11.31
C MET A 90 -10.20 -0.67 -10.18
N LYS A 91 -11.20 -1.54 -9.96
CA LYS A 91 -11.11 -2.61 -8.95
C LYS A 91 -9.93 -3.55 -9.21
N PHE A 92 -9.70 -3.92 -10.47
CA PHE A 92 -8.60 -4.84 -10.83
C PHE A 92 -7.22 -4.23 -10.68
N ASN A 93 -7.11 -2.91 -10.85
CA ASN A 93 -5.85 -2.17 -10.68
C ASN A 93 -5.62 -1.67 -9.25
N LEU A 94 -6.66 -1.67 -8.41
CA LEU A 94 -6.60 -1.17 -7.04
C LEU A 94 -5.45 -1.79 -6.21
N PRO A 95 -5.18 -3.10 -6.25
CA PRO A 95 -4.06 -3.66 -5.48
C PRO A 95 -2.70 -3.15 -5.95
N ILE A 96 -2.49 -2.95 -7.26
CA ILE A 96 -1.23 -2.36 -7.73
C ILE A 96 -1.09 -0.94 -7.18
N PHE A 97 -2.16 -0.16 -7.25
CA PHE A 97 -2.14 1.22 -6.79
C PHE A 97 -1.89 1.31 -5.28
N LEU A 98 -2.61 0.51 -4.47
CA LEU A 98 -2.44 0.45 -3.01
C LEU A 98 -1.08 -0.11 -2.60
N GLY A 99 -0.60 -1.14 -3.31
CA GLY A 99 0.71 -1.73 -3.07
C GLY A 99 1.83 -0.73 -3.33
N LEU A 100 1.79 -0.06 -4.50
CA LEU A 100 2.78 0.92 -4.89
C LEU A 100 2.81 2.13 -3.95
N THR A 101 1.64 2.69 -3.63
CA THR A 101 1.52 3.83 -2.72
C THR A 101 2.03 3.47 -1.32
N SER A 102 1.71 2.28 -0.81
CA SER A 102 2.21 1.81 0.48
C SER A 102 3.73 1.66 0.52
N ILE A 103 4.35 1.15 -0.55
CA ILE A 103 5.81 1.07 -0.66
C ILE A 103 6.42 2.47 -0.68
N ILE A 104 5.89 3.39 -1.49
CA ILE A 104 6.41 4.77 -1.58
C ILE A 104 6.38 5.45 -0.20
N ILE A 105 5.26 5.33 0.53
CA ILE A 105 5.12 5.88 1.88
C ILE A 105 6.15 5.24 2.83
N GLY A 106 6.26 3.91 2.83
CA GLY A 106 7.20 3.20 3.70
C GLY A 106 8.67 3.57 3.43
N VAL A 107 9.06 3.63 2.15
CA VAL A 107 10.41 4.07 1.73
C VAL A 107 10.66 5.51 2.14
N PHE A 108 9.70 6.41 1.96
CA PHE A 108 9.82 7.81 2.36
C PHE A 108 10.01 7.96 3.88
N MET A 109 9.26 7.21 4.69
CA MET A 109 9.42 7.21 6.15
C MET A 109 10.80 6.71 6.60
N ILE A 110 11.32 5.67 5.95
CA ILE A 110 12.66 5.15 6.24
C ILE A 110 13.73 6.14 5.78
N ALA A 111 13.63 6.64 4.56
CA ALA A 111 14.60 7.56 3.97
C ALA A 111 14.71 8.88 4.75
N THR A 112 13.58 9.46 5.16
CA THR A 112 13.59 10.67 6.00
C THR A 112 14.26 10.44 7.35
N LYS A 113 14.17 9.24 7.92
CA LYS A 113 14.87 8.91 9.16
C LYS A 113 16.36 8.66 8.97
N ILE A 114 16.76 7.99 7.89
CA ILE A 114 18.17 7.79 7.56
C ILE A 114 18.84 9.13 7.25
N LEU A 115 18.20 9.98 6.44
CA LEU A 115 18.75 11.29 6.04
C LEU A 115 18.89 12.25 7.22
N ASN A 116 17.99 12.21 8.20
CA ASN A 116 18.11 13.01 9.42
C ASN A 116 19.16 12.46 10.40
N TRP A 117 19.66 11.24 10.18
CA TRP A 117 20.66 10.60 11.03
C TRP A 117 22.09 10.79 10.51
N VAL A 118 22.25 10.97 9.19
CA VAL A 118 23.50 11.38 8.51
C VAL A 118 23.71 12.88 8.65
#